data_AF-F8NJC5-F1
#
_entry.id   AF-F8NJC5-F1
#
_cell.length_a   1.000
_cell.length_b   1.000
_cell.length_c   1.000
_cell.angle_alpha   90.00
_cell.angle_beta   90.00
_cell.angle_gamma   90.00
#
_symmetry.space_group_name_H-M   'P 1'
#
loop_
_entity.id
_entity.type
_entity.pdbx_description
1 polymer ?
#
loop_
_entity_poly.entity_id
_entity_poly.type
_entity_poly.pdbx_seq_one_letter_code
_entity_poly.pdbx_strand_id
1 'polypeptide(L)'
;IYHFCINIVMASLKETWCTPHLISDPFGHLHCVHTPLISWITNLPEQLLISCMSVKHSPISTSNSRHFGNPTPQPICSQELTLNTIEKVCSLVNANKINLFHKKCKTMHLNGVTEPFWRDWGMADPSIFLTPDALHNWHKFYYDHVLKWVINIIGGPELDLRLSALQPRVGVHHWSQGISQIKQCTGREHCELKKVLIAVSAGAVSNDALCALRAITDFIFLAQSLLHTGKIMHTMNEALRQFYHYKGSIFQAGGQRGAKKNLLKHFEIPKLELMHHVEWSIKLLGAPFQWTSDITERCHITLVKTPYRGSNHRDFHGQCCRFLDRQEK
;
A
#
# COMPACT_ATOMS: atom_id res chain seq x y z
N ILE A 1 3.51 -11.03 19.42
CA ILE A 1 2.43 -10.27 20.10
C ILE A 1 1.27 -10.00 19.16
N TYR A 2 1.43 -9.21 18.09
CA TYR A 2 0.33 -8.89 17.16
C TYR A 2 -0.49 -10.11 16.70
N HIS A 3 0.14 -11.12 16.09
CA HIS A 3 -0.57 -12.33 15.64
C HIS A 3 -1.29 -13.07 16.77
N PHE A 4 -0.68 -13.14 17.97
CA PHE A 4 -1.31 -13.76 19.13
C PHE A 4 -2.57 -13.01 19.56
N CYS A 5 -2.52 -11.68 19.63
CA CYS A 5 -3.68 -10.86 19.98
C CYS A 5 -4.79 -10.98 18.93
N ILE A 6 -4.46 -10.88 17.63
CA ILE A 6 -5.44 -11.04 16.55
C ILE A 6 -6.04 -12.45 16.54
N ASN A 7 -5.24 -13.47 16.84
CA ASN A 7 -5.73 -14.85 16.96
C ASN A 7 -6.81 -15.00 18.02
N ILE A 8 -6.67 -14.32 19.17
CA ILE A 8 -7.68 -14.29 20.23
C ILE A 8 -8.91 -13.51 19.78
N VAL A 9 -8.72 -12.29 19.26
CA VAL A 9 -9.82 -11.40 18.85
C VAL A 9 -10.68 -12.03 17.76
N MET A 10 -10.07 -12.77 16.83
CA MET A 10 -10.75 -13.35 15.67
C MET A 10 -11.18 -14.82 15.89
N ALA A 11 -11.07 -15.36 17.12
CA ALA A 11 -11.31 -16.77 17.39
C ALA A 11 -12.71 -17.23 16.96
N SER A 12 -13.76 -16.47 17.27
CA SER A 12 -15.13 -16.79 16.89
C SER A 12 -15.34 -16.79 15.37
N LEU A 13 -14.71 -15.87 14.63
CA LEU A 13 -14.79 -15.82 13.17
C LEU A 13 -14.05 -16.99 12.50
N LYS A 14 -12.99 -17.50 13.12
CA LYS A 14 -12.33 -18.71 12.64
C LYS A 14 -13.17 -19.96 12.88
N GLU A 15 -13.79 -20.04 14.06
CA GLU A 15 -14.71 -21.13 14.38
C GLU A 15 -15.90 -21.14 13.42
N THR A 16 -16.49 -19.97 13.18
CA THR A 16 -17.62 -19.78 12.25
C THR A 16 -17.27 -20.14 10.81
N TRP A 17 -15.99 -20.02 10.41
CA TRP A 17 -15.54 -20.50 9.11
C TRP A 17 -15.66 -22.04 8.99
N CYS A 18 -15.22 -22.78 10.01
CA CYS A 18 -15.27 -24.25 10.03
C CYS A 18 -16.69 -24.78 10.28
N THR A 19 -17.40 -24.15 11.22
CA THR A 19 -18.74 -24.53 11.67
C THR A 19 -19.65 -23.33 11.48
N PRO A 20 -20.51 -23.31 10.45
CA PRO A 20 -21.33 -22.15 10.16
C PRO A 20 -22.36 -21.91 11.27
N HIS A 21 -22.72 -20.65 11.46
CA HIS A 21 -23.78 -20.26 12.39
C HIS A 21 -25.03 -19.79 11.65
N LEU A 22 -26.19 -19.99 12.27
CA LEU A 22 -27.44 -19.43 11.78
C LEU A 22 -27.55 -17.97 12.20
N ILE A 23 -27.62 -17.07 11.22
CA ILE A 23 -27.79 -15.63 11.42
C ILE A 23 -29.09 -15.19 10.76
N SER A 24 -29.89 -14.41 11.47
CA SER A 24 -31.11 -13.81 10.92
C SER A 24 -30.76 -12.62 10.03
N ASP A 25 -31.38 -12.54 8.85
CA ASP A 25 -31.40 -11.32 8.05
C ASP A 25 -32.40 -10.28 8.60
N PRO A 26 -32.47 -9.05 8.03
CA PRO A 26 -33.43 -8.03 8.46
C PRO A 26 -34.92 -8.40 8.27
N PHE A 27 -35.22 -9.49 7.54
CA PHE A 27 -36.58 -9.99 7.32
C PHE A 27 -36.94 -11.17 8.23
N GLY A 28 -36.01 -11.62 9.09
CA GLY A 28 -36.24 -12.75 10.00
C GLY A 28 -35.90 -14.12 9.43
N HIS A 29 -35.36 -14.21 8.21
CA HIS A 29 -34.94 -15.49 7.65
C HIS A 29 -33.58 -15.90 8.19
N LEU A 30 -33.43 -17.18 8.53
CA LEU A 30 -32.18 -17.74 9.01
C LEU A 30 -31.30 -18.16 7.84
N HIS A 31 -30.06 -17.68 7.83
CA HIS A 31 -29.05 -18.02 6.85
C HIS A 31 -27.90 -18.77 7.52
N CYS A 32 -27.39 -19.81 6.86
CA CYS A 32 -26.18 -20.51 7.26
C CYS A 32 -24.96 -19.67 6.81
N VAL A 33 -24.26 -19.05 7.76
CA VAL A 33 -23.19 -18.09 7.46
C VAL A 33 -21.82 -18.63 7.85
N HIS A 34 -20.89 -18.57 6.90
CA HIS A 34 -19.45 -18.75 7.11
C HIS A 34 -18.76 -17.38 7.08
N THR A 35 -17.63 -17.25 7.77
CA THR A 35 -16.84 -16.02 7.84
C THR A 35 -15.43 -16.20 7.27
N PRO A 36 -15.30 -16.28 5.93
CA PRO A 36 -13.99 -16.26 5.28
C PRO A 36 -13.27 -14.94 5.54
N LEU A 37 -11.94 -15.00 5.67
CA LEU A 37 -11.12 -13.80 5.60
C LEU A 37 -10.94 -13.40 4.12
N ILE A 38 -11.72 -12.41 3.68
CA ILE A 38 -11.73 -11.95 2.28
C ILE A 38 -10.69 -10.87 2.00
N SER A 39 -10.55 -9.90 2.90
CA SER A 39 -9.67 -8.75 2.71
C SER A 39 -9.15 -8.22 4.04
N TRP A 40 -7.95 -7.66 4.01
CA TRP A 40 -7.32 -6.97 5.13
C TRP A 40 -6.70 -5.64 4.67
N ILE A 41 -7.38 -4.54 4.95
CA ILE A 41 -6.94 -3.19 4.58
C ILE A 41 -5.79 -2.77 5.50
N THR A 42 -4.58 -2.68 4.94
CA THR A 42 -3.45 -2.22 5.71
C THR A 42 -2.32 -1.67 4.87
N ASN A 43 -1.46 -0.94 5.56
CA ASN A 43 -0.32 -0.19 5.07
C ASN A 43 0.91 -1.14 4.98
N LEU A 44 1.91 -0.83 4.14
CA LEU A 44 2.97 -1.80 3.77
C LEU A 44 3.72 -2.45 4.96
N PRO A 45 4.17 -1.72 6.00
CA PRO A 45 4.81 -2.33 7.17
C PRO A 45 3.91 -3.33 7.88
N GLU A 46 2.61 -3.08 7.97
CA GLU A 46 1.62 -4.00 8.53
C GLU A 46 1.33 -5.15 7.58
N GLN A 47 1.33 -4.95 6.25
CA GLN A 47 1.24 -6.05 5.29
C GLN A 47 2.39 -7.04 5.51
N LEU A 48 3.62 -6.53 5.68
CA LEU A 48 4.80 -7.34 5.98
C LEU A 48 4.73 -8.03 7.35
N LEU A 49 4.16 -7.36 8.35
CA LEU A 49 3.89 -7.96 9.65
C LEU A 49 2.95 -9.16 9.48
N ILE A 50 1.80 -8.94 8.83
CA ILE A 50 0.75 -9.93 8.63
C ILE A 50 1.20 -11.09 7.75
N SER A 51 1.92 -10.84 6.65
CA SER A 51 2.44 -11.89 5.77
C SER A 51 3.67 -12.61 6.36
N CYS A 52 4.11 -12.22 7.57
CA CYS A 52 5.29 -12.76 8.24
C CYS A 52 6.61 -12.49 7.50
N MET A 53 6.62 -11.55 6.55
CA MET A 53 7.76 -11.21 5.73
C MET A 53 8.65 -10.12 6.34
N SER A 54 9.95 -10.20 6.05
CA SER A 54 10.91 -9.18 6.46
C SER A 54 10.88 -7.94 5.53
N VAL A 55 11.34 -6.80 6.03
CA VAL A 55 11.19 -5.45 5.42
C VAL A 55 11.66 -5.31 3.96
N LYS A 56 12.58 -6.16 3.49
CA LYS A 56 13.14 -6.12 2.13
C LYS A 56 12.49 -7.13 1.17
N HIS A 57 11.31 -7.62 1.48
CA HIS A 57 10.58 -8.62 0.69
C HIS A 57 9.18 -8.13 0.38
N SER A 58 8.56 -8.72 -0.64
CA SER A 58 7.16 -8.46 -0.94
C SER A 58 6.27 -9.25 0.02
N PRO A 59 5.16 -8.66 0.50
CA PRO A 59 4.13 -9.41 1.22
C PRO A 59 3.29 -10.32 0.31
N ILE A 60 3.36 -10.15 -1.01
CA ILE A 60 2.51 -10.87 -1.98
C ILE A 60 3.31 -11.86 -2.83
N SER A 61 4.55 -11.53 -3.21
CA SER A 61 5.40 -12.39 -4.05
C SER A 61 6.69 -12.81 -3.35
N THR A 62 7.42 -13.75 -3.95
CA THR A 62 8.76 -14.15 -3.49
C THR A 62 9.85 -13.11 -3.81
N SER A 63 9.46 -11.92 -4.27
CA SER A 63 10.37 -10.82 -4.57
C SER A 63 11.10 -10.32 -3.32
N ASN A 64 12.39 -10.07 -3.49
CA ASN A 64 13.20 -9.26 -2.59
C ASN A 64 13.50 -7.88 -3.19
N SER A 65 14.15 -7.00 -2.42
CA SER A 65 14.39 -5.61 -2.82
C SER A 65 14.99 -5.44 -4.20
N ARG A 66 15.92 -6.34 -4.60
CA ARG A 66 16.60 -6.29 -5.90
C ARG A 66 15.67 -6.51 -7.08
N HIS A 67 14.53 -7.17 -6.84
CA HIS A 67 13.54 -7.46 -7.87
C HIS A 67 12.46 -6.39 -7.98
N PHE A 68 12.32 -5.48 -7.01
CA PHE A 68 11.18 -4.56 -6.95
C PHE A 68 11.09 -3.61 -8.16
N GLY A 69 12.23 -3.36 -8.78
CA GLY A 69 12.30 -2.56 -9.99
C GLY A 69 12.05 -3.35 -11.27
N ASN A 70 11.89 -4.67 -11.24
CA ASN A 70 11.91 -5.48 -12.45
C ASN A 70 10.57 -5.44 -13.22
N PRO A 71 10.61 -5.56 -14.55
CA PRO A 71 9.41 -5.58 -15.38
C PRO A 71 8.58 -6.86 -15.20
N THR A 72 9.18 -7.91 -14.63
CA THR A 72 8.54 -9.20 -14.44
C THR A 72 8.33 -9.48 -12.95
N PRO A 73 7.10 -9.80 -12.52
CA PRO A 73 6.84 -10.18 -11.14
C PRO A 73 7.49 -11.53 -10.82
N GLN A 74 7.87 -11.71 -9.55
CA GLN A 74 8.24 -13.03 -9.04
C GLN A 74 6.97 -13.86 -8.73
N PRO A 75 7.09 -15.19 -8.58
CA PRO A 75 5.98 -16.04 -8.18
C PRO A 75 5.31 -15.57 -6.88
N ILE A 76 4.02 -15.90 -6.73
CA ILE A 76 3.23 -15.59 -5.53
C ILE A 76 3.84 -16.28 -4.30
N CYS A 77 3.88 -15.56 -3.18
CA CYS A 77 4.26 -16.10 -1.88
C CYS A 77 2.99 -16.64 -1.20
N SER A 78 2.65 -17.90 -1.48
CA SER A 78 1.44 -18.50 -0.94
C SER A 78 1.50 -18.71 0.58
N GLN A 79 0.32 -18.92 1.17
CA GLN A 79 0.14 -19.36 2.54
C GLN A 79 1.01 -20.57 2.85
N GLU A 80 0.93 -21.60 2.00
CA GLU A 80 1.66 -22.86 2.14
C GLU A 80 3.17 -22.64 2.14
N LEU A 81 3.69 -21.85 1.20
CA LEU A 81 5.12 -21.54 1.14
C LEU A 81 5.60 -20.86 2.43
N THR A 82 4.81 -19.92 2.93
CA THR A 82 5.12 -19.18 4.16
C THR A 82 5.12 -20.11 5.38
N LEU A 83 4.08 -20.94 5.55
CA LEU A 83 3.96 -21.88 6.66
C LEU A 83 5.07 -22.94 6.64
N ASN A 84 5.35 -23.53 5.48
CA ASN A 84 6.43 -24.51 5.32
C ASN A 84 7.79 -23.89 5.67
N THR A 85 8.00 -22.62 5.33
CA THR A 85 9.24 -21.90 5.68
C THR A 85 9.32 -21.64 7.18
N ILE A 86 8.22 -21.28 7.84
CA ILE A 86 8.16 -21.09 9.29
C ILE A 86 8.45 -22.41 10.01
N GLU A 87 7.80 -23.50 9.61
CA GLU A 87 8.00 -24.84 10.18
C GLU A 87 9.47 -25.28 10.05
N LYS A 88 10.07 -25.06 8.87
CA LYS A 88 11.48 -25.34 8.62
C LYS A 88 12.42 -24.53 9.53
N VAL A 89 12.09 -23.28 9.85
CA VAL A 89 12.92 -22.50 10.80
C VAL A 89 12.74 -23.04 12.23
N CYS A 90 11.51 -23.38 12.61
CA CYS A 90 11.19 -23.92 13.94
C CYS A 90 11.86 -25.28 14.19
N SER A 91 12.00 -26.13 13.16
CA SER A 91 12.73 -27.40 13.29
C SER A 91 14.24 -27.23 13.41
N LEU A 92 14.81 -26.13 12.91
CA LEU A 92 16.24 -25.85 12.94
C LEU A 92 16.69 -25.10 14.19
N VAL A 93 15.85 -24.23 14.74
CA VAL A 93 16.20 -23.37 15.88
C VAL A 93 15.01 -23.24 16.82
N ASN A 94 15.25 -23.50 18.11
CA ASN A 94 14.23 -23.29 19.15
C ASN A 94 13.83 -21.81 19.23
N ALA A 95 12.53 -21.53 19.09
CA ALA A 95 11.94 -20.19 19.12
C ALA A 95 12.20 -19.42 20.42
N ASN A 96 12.40 -20.11 21.55
CA ASN A 96 12.73 -19.48 22.83
C ASN A 96 14.12 -18.86 22.84
N LYS A 97 15.02 -19.27 21.93
CA LYS A 97 16.33 -18.62 21.71
C LYS A 97 16.17 -17.43 20.76
N ILE A 98 15.46 -16.39 21.21
CA ILE A 98 14.97 -15.25 20.40
C ILE A 98 16.02 -14.71 19.43
N ASN A 99 17.23 -14.41 19.90
CA ASN A 99 18.28 -13.82 19.06
C ASN A 99 18.74 -14.76 17.93
N LEU A 100 18.90 -16.05 18.23
CA LEU A 100 19.28 -17.07 17.24
C LEU A 100 18.14 -17.33 16.26
N PHE A 101 16.91 -17.44 16.78
CA PHE A 101 15.71 -17.67 15.99
C PHE A 101 15.47 -16.52 15.00
N HIS A 102 15.51 -15.28 15.49
CA HIS A 102 15.34 -14.11 14.64
C HIS A 102 16.45 -13.98 13.58
N LYS A 103 17.70 -14.30 13.92
CA LYS A 103 18.80 -14.35 12.93
C LYS A 103 18.52 -15.39 11.85
N LYS A 104 18.02 -16.58 12.22
CA LYS A 104 17.67 -17.64 11.26
C LYS A 104 16.47 -17.25 10.40
N CYS A 105 15.43 -16.65 10.98
CA CYS A 105 14.26 -16.14 10.26
C CYS A 105 14.68 -15.15 9.17
N LYS A 106 15.56 -14.20 9.50
CA LYS A 106 16.09 -13.23 8.52
C LYS A 106 16.80 -13.89 7.32
N THR A 107 17.52 -15.00 7.55
CA THR A 107 18.16 -15.75 6.45
C THR A 107 17.16 -16.45 5.55
N MET A 108 15.95 -16.71 6.05
CA MET A 108 14.82 -17.28 5.30
C MET A 108 13.74 -16.22 5.00
N HIS A 109 14.09 -14.94 5.08
CA HIS A 109 13.23 -13.81 4.71
C HIS A 109 12.00 -13.56 5.59
N LEU A 110 11.88 -14.26 6.72
CA LEU A 110 10.79 -14.13 7.69
C LEU A 110 11.07 -13.07 8.77
N ASN A 111 10.00 -12.55 9.38
CA ASN A 111 10.06 -11.55 10.46
C ASN A 111 10.12 -12.13 11.89
N GLY A 112 10.06 -13.45 12.05
CA GLY A 112 10.18 -14.12 13.36
C GLY A 112 8.85 -14.56 13.99
N VAL A 113 7.74 -14.53 13.26
CA VAL A 113 6.47 -15.10 13.70
C VAL A 113 6.49 -16.63 13.55
N THR A 114 6.11 -17.34 14.61
CA THR A 114 5.98 -18.82 14.62
C THR A 114 4.56 -19.27 14.32
N GLU A 115 3.57 -18.56 14.84
CA GLU A 115 2.15 -18.93 14.74
C GLU A 115 1.36 -17.77 14.12
N PRO A 116 1.30 -17.66 12.78
CA PRO A 116 0.49 -16.64 12.14
C PRO A 116 -0.99 -16.83 12.46
N PHE A 117 -1.70 -15.75 12.78
CA PHE A 117 -3.13 -15.81 13.10
C PHE A 117 -3.99 -16.36 11.96
N TRP A 118 -3.55 -16.33 10.70
CA TRP A 118 -4.36 -16.81 9.57
C TRP A 118 -4.12 -18.29 9.24
N ARG A 119 -3.15 -18.96 9.90
CA ARG A 119 -2.73 -20.34 9.55
C ARG A 119 -3.85 -21.38 9.62
N ASP A 120 -4.83 -21.15 10.48
CA ASP A 120 -5.97 -22.01 10.80
C ASP A 120 -7.30 -21.39 10.36
N TRP A 121 -7.28 -20.30 9.58
CA TRP A 121 -8.48 -19.61 9.11
C TRP A 121 -8.86 -20.03 7.69
N GLY A 122 -8.97 -21.34 7.46
CA GLY A 122 -9.41 -21.85 6.16
C GLY A 122 -8.46 -21.54 5.01
N MET A 123 -9.00 -20.88 3.98
CA MET A 123 -8.28 -20.48 2.77
C MET A 123 -7.61 -19.10 2.91
N ALA A 124 -7.36 -18.63 4.13
CA ALA A 124 -6.78 -17.32 4.39
C ALA A 124 -5.30 -17.26 3.95
N ASP A 125 -5.09 -16.77 2.72
CA ASP A 125 -3.76 -16.55 2.15
C ASP A 125 -3.42 -15.05 2.13
N PRO A 126 -2.33 -14.61 2.81
CA PRO A 126 -1.91 -13.21 2.80
C PRO A 126 -1.69 -12.65 1.39
N SER A 127 -1.23 -13.45 0.43
CA SER A 127 -1.08 -12.98 -0.94
C SER A 127 -2.42 -12.60 -1.57
N ILE A 128 -3.52 -13.24 -1.15
CA ILE A 128 -4.87 -12.98 -1.65
C ILE A 128 -5.53 -11.85 -0.87
N PHE A 129 -5.66 -11.98 0.44
CA PHE A 129 -6.48 -11.06 1.24
C PHE A 129 -5.78 -9.71 1.50
N LEU A 130 -4.47 -9.58 1.31
CA LEU A 130 -3.79 -8.28 1.40
C LEU A 130 -4.05 -7.46 0.14
N THR A 131 -5.16 -6.73 0.15
CA THR A 131 -5.61 -5.92 -0.98
C THR A 131 -4.75 -4.67 -1.21
N PRO A 132 -4.62 -4.18 -2.47
CA PRO A 132 -3.98 -2.92 -2.76
C PRO A 132 -4.72 -1.75 -2.09
N ASP A 133 -4.02 -1.00 -1.25
CA ASP A 133 -4.53 0.25 -0.69
C ASP A 133 -4.09 1.44 -1.55
N ALA A 134 -5.04 2.09 -2.22
CA ALA A 134 -4.77 3.22 -3.10
C ALA A 134 -3.97 4.34 -2.40
N LEU A 135 -4.34 4.68 -1.17
CA LEU A 135 -3.73 5.77 -0.42
C LEU A 135 -2.23 5.51 -0.17
N HIS A 136 -1.90 4.40 0.50
CA HIS A 136 -0.52 4.12 0.86
C HIS A 136 0.30 3.57 -0.31
N ASN A 137 -0.30 2.80 -1.22
CA ASN A 137 0.44 2.19 -2.34
C ASN A 137 0.65 3.15 -3.49
N TRP A 138 -0.32 4.02 -3.83
CA TRP A 138 -0.23 4.86 -5.03
C TRP A 138 -0.11 6.33 -4.74
N HIS A 139 -0.94 6.91 -3.86
CA HIS A 139 -0.81 8.34 -3.52
C HIS A 139 0.52 8.62 -2.84
N LYS A 140 0.84 7.88 -1.79
CA LYS A 140 2.12 8.06 -1.10
C LYS A 140 3.31 7.71 -2.00
N PHE A 141 3.22 6.69 -2.86
CA PHE A 141 4.26 6.41 -3.87
C PHE A 141 4.50 7.58 -4.81
N TYR A 142 3.43 8.21 -5.30
CA TYR A 142 3.53 9.33 -6.23
C TYR A 142 4.32 10.49 -5.64
N TYR A 143 4.08 10.85 -4.37
CA TYR A 143 4.82 11.95 -3.73
C TYR A 143 6.21 11.53 -3.25
N ASP A 144 6.37 10.29 -2.78
CA ASP A 144 7.66 9.80 -2.31
C ASP A 144 8.65 9.61 -3.46
N HIS A 145 8.16 9.39 -4.69
CA HIS A 145 8.97 9.03 -5.84
C HIS A 145 8.69 9.90 -7.07
N VAL A 146 7.51 9.81 -7.70
CA VAL A 146 7.22 10.46 -9.00
C VAL A 146 7.47 11.97 -8.95
N LEU A 147 6.93 12.65 -7.93
CA LEU A 147 7.15 14.07 -7.73
C LEU A 147 8.64 14.39 -7.50
N LYS A 148 9.34 13.59 -6.68
CA LYS A 148 10.77 13.77 -6.43
C LYS A 148 11.60 13.54 -7.67
N TRP A 149 11.22 12.60 -8.54
CA TRP A 149 11.89 12.40 -9.82
C TRP A 149 11.82 13.66 -10.67
N VAL A 150 10.65 14.25 -10.80
CA VAL A 150 10.45 15.50 -11.54
C VAL A 150 11.27 16.64 -10.93
N ILE A 151 11.19 16.84 -9.60
CA ILE A 151 11.97 17.88 -8.90
C ILE A 151 13.48 17.68 -9.10
N ASN A 152 13.97 16.44 -9.09
CA ASN A 152 15.39 16.14 -9.25
C ASN A 152 15.89 16.33 -10.69
N ILE A 153 15.02 16.14 -11.70
CA ILE A 153 15.37 16.32 -13.11
C ILE A 153 15.30 17.78 -13.50
N ILE A 154 14.19 18.45 -13.18
CA ILE A 154 13.87 19.81 -13.66
C ILE A 154 14.42 20.88 -12.71
N GLY A 155 14.49 20.58 -11.41
CA GLY A 155 14.77 21.55 -10.35
C GLY A 155 13.50 22.18 -9.78
N GLY A 156 13.51 22.45 -8.47
CA GLY A 156 12.39 23.10 -7.76
C GLY A 156 11.99 24.46 -8.34
N PRO A 157 12.94 25.40 -8.56
CA PRO A 157 12.60 26.72 -9.10
C PRO A 157 11.93 26.68 -10.48
N GLU A 158 12.40 25.82 -11.37
CA GLU A 158 11.82 25.66 -12.71
C GLU A 158 10.43 25.00 -12.65
N LEU A 159 10.25 24.00 -11.76
CA LEU A 159 8.93 23.40 -11.53
C LEU A 159 7.93 24.43 -10.99
N ASP A 160 8.34 25.27 -10.04
CA ASP A 160 7.51 26.34 -9.47
C ASP A 160 7.12 27.39 -10.52
N LEU A 161 8.07 27.79 -11.38
CA LEU A 161 7.83 28.72 -12.49
C LEU A 161 6.79 28.15 -13.47
N ARG A 162 6.91 26.86 -13.81
CA ARG A 162 5.97 26.20 -14.73
C ARG A 162 4.58 26.03 -14.12
N LEU A 163 4.52 25.74 -12.83
CA LEU A 163 3.27 25.65 -12.08
C LEU A 163 2.54 27.00 -11.99
N SER A 164 3.27 28.09 -11.75
CA SER A 164 2.70 29.44 -11.68
C SER A 164 2.27 29.98 -13.05
N ALA A 165 2.90 29.53 -14.13
CA ALA A 165 2.53 29.87 -15.50
C ALA A 165 1.23 29.20 -15.98
N LEU A 166 0.70 28.20 -15.27
CA LEU A 166 -0.57 27.58 -15.63
C LEU A 166 -1.71 28.58 -15.52
N GLN A 167 -2.53 28.68 -16.58
CA GLN A 167 -3.73 29.52 -16.56
C GLN A 167 -4.64 29.16 -15.38
N PRO A 168 -5.05 30.14 -14.55
CA PRO A 168 -6.04 29.92 -13.50
C PRO A 168 -7.35 29.40 -14.10
N ARG A 169 -7.89 28.31 -13.55
CA ARG A 169 -9.16 27.69 -13.97
C ARG A 169 -10.06 27.48 -12.76
N VAL A 170 -11.36 27.71 -12.94
CA VAL A 170 -12.36 27.43 -11.90
C VAL A 170 -12.33 25.94 -11.55
N GLY A 171 -12.29 25.63 -10.25
CA GLY A 171 -12.31 24.26 -9.75
C GLY A 171 -10.96 23.52 -9.77
N VAL A 172 -9.87 24.16 -10.21
CA VAL A 172 -8.51 23.62 -10.16
C VAL A 172 -7.67 24.48 -9.23
N HIS A 173 -6.83 23.85 -8.40
CA HIS A 173 -5.91 24.61 -7.56
C HIS A 173 -4.82 25.29 -8.40
N HIS A 174 -4.70 26.61 -8.28
CA HIS A 174 -3.67 27.39 -8.96
C HIS A 174 -2.45 27.58 -8.05
N TRP A 175 -1.27 27.30 -8.59
CA TRP A 175 -0.01 27.21 -7.86
C TRP A 175 0.85 28.48 -8.07
N SER A 176 0.35 29.64 -7.68
CA SER A 176 1.02 30.93 -7.95
C SER A 176 2.42 31.05 -7.33
N GLN A 177 2.68 30.34 -6.24
CA GLN A 177 3.98 30.28 -5.56
C GLN A 177 4.69 28.92 -5.74
N GLY A 178 4.19 28.07 -6.64
CA GLY A 178 4.69 26.71 -6.81
C GLY A 178 4.45 25.82 -5.58
N ILE A 179 5.31 24.81 -5.41
CA ILE A 179 5.21 23.81 -4.33
C ILE A 179 6.47 23.76 -3.44
N SER A 180 7.59 24.36 -3.84
CA SER A 180 8.85 24.22 -3.08
C SER A 180 8.78 24.83 -1.67
N GLN A 181 7.88 25.79 -1.44
CA GLN A 181 7.70 26.43 -0.13
C GLN A 181 6.74 25.66 0.81
N ILE A 182 6.03 24.65 0.29
CA ILE A 182 5.02 23.92 1.05
C ILE A 182 5.71 22.87 1.93
N LYS A 183 5.78 23.14 3.24
CA LYS A 183 6.36 22.20 4.21
C LYS A 183 5.55 20.92 4.38
N GLN A 184 4.22 21.01 4.27
CA GLN A 184 3.29 19.88 4.36
C GLN A 184 2.13 20.11 3.39
N CYS A 185 2.05 19.28 2.35
CA CYS A 185 0.88 19.25 1.46
C CYS A 185 -0.25 18.43 2.11
N THR A 186 -1.46 18.94 2.00
CA THR A 186 -2.71 18.23 2.30
C THR A 186 -2.97 17.15 1.23
N GLY A 187 -3.77 16.13 1.56
CA GLY A 187 -4.19 15.11 0.59
C GLY A 187 -4.88 15.69 -0.65
N ARG A 188 -5.59 16.82 -0.50
CA ARG A 188 -6.24 17.52 -1.62
C ARG A 188 -5.23 18.18 -2.55
N GLU A 189 -4.28 18.94 -2.02
CA GLU A 189 -3.19 19.57 -2.80
C GLU A 189 -2.39 18.54 -3.57
N HIS A 190 -2.08 17.45 -2.88
CA HIS A 190 -1.53 16.24 -3.45
C HIS A 190 -2.32 15.79 -4.69
N CYS A 191 -3.63 15.52 -4.57
CA CYS A 191 -4.46 15.08 -5.69
C CYS A 191 -4.51 16.09 -6.84
N GLU A 192 -4.54 17.40 -6.56
CA GLU A 192 -4.50 18.45 -7.58
C GLU A 192 -3.17 18.46 -8.34
N LEU A 193 -2.05 18.29 -7.64
CA LEU A 193 -0.72 18.26 -8.23
C LEU A 193 -0.55 17.09 -9.22
N LYS A 194 -1.08 15.90 -8.89
CA LYS A 194 -1.04 14.74 -9.80
C LYS A 194 -1.66 15.02 -11.16
N LYS A 195 -2.72 15.85 -11.21
CA LYS A 195 -3.45 16.16 -12.45
C LYS A 195 -2.62 17.02 -13.40
N VAL A 196 -1.73 17.85 -12.88
CA VAL A 196 -0.98 18.84 -13.65
C VAL A 196 0.49 18.48 -13.83
N LEU A 197 1.05 17.56 -13.02
CA LEU A 197 2.49 17.27 -12.99
C LEU A 197 3.05 16.90 -14.38
N ILE A 198 2.33 16.08 -15.14
CA ILE A 198 2.77 15.68 -16.50
C ILE A 198 2.81 16.86 -17.45
N ALA A 199 1.79 17.72 -17.40
CA ALA A 199 1.71 18.90 -18.25
C ALA A 199 2.86 19.88 -17.95
N VAL A 200 3.14 20.16 -16.68
CA VAL A 200 4.25 21.05 -16.31
C VAL A 200 5.62 20.43 -16.57
N SER A 201 5.73 19.10 -16.58
CA SER A 201 7.00 18.42 -16.91
C SER A 201 7.34 18.45 -18.40
N ALA A 202 6.33 18.63 -19.27
CA ALA A 202 6.51 18.58 -20.72
C ALA A 202 7.51 19.65 -21.22
N GLY A 203 8.49 19.22 -22.02
CA GLY A 203 9.56 20.10 -22.54
C GLY A 203 10.67 20.44 -21.54
N ALA A 204 10.57 20.06 -20.26
CA ALA A 204 11.68 20.15 -19.30
C ALA A 204 12.36 18.80 -19.01
N VAL A 205 11.67 17.69 -19.29
CA VAL A 205 12.25 16.34 -19.25
C VAL A 205 12.38 15.78 -20.67
N SER A 206 13.22 14.76 -20.85
CA SER A 206 13.29 14.05 -22.14
C SER A 206 11.95 13.39 -22.47
N ASN A 207 11.67 13.19 -23.76
CA ASN A 207 10.42 12.54 -24.20
C ASN A 207 10.25 11.16 -23.56
N ASP A 208 11.31 10.37 -23.47
CA ASP A 208 11.29 9.07 -22.80
C ASP A 208 10.96 9.17 -21.31
N ALA A 209 11.52 10.16 -20.60
CA ALA A 209 11.20 10.37 -19.19
C ALA A 209 9.74 10.81 -19.03
N LEU A 210 9.24 11.67 -19.92
CA LEU A 210 7.83 12.06 -19.94
C LEU A 210 6.91 10.86 -20.21
N CYS A 211 7.28 9.96 -21.13
CA CYS A 211 6.56 8.70 -21.39
C CYS A 211 6.50 7.83 -20.13
N ALA A 212 7.61 7.66 -19.39
CA ALA A 212 7.61 6.91 -18.14
C ALA A 212 6.70 7.57 -17.08
N LEU A 213 6.83 8.88 -16.86
CA LEU A 213 6.03 9.63 -15.89
C LEU A 213 4.53 9.58 -16.21
N ARG A 214 4.17 9.72 -17.50
CA ARG A 214 2.80 9.60 -17.95
C ARG A 214 2.28 8.19 -17.74
N ALA A 215 3.02 7.17 -18.15
CA ALA A 215 2.60 5.78 -18.07
C ALA A 215 2.31 5.33 -16.62
N ILE A 216 3.16 5.71 -15.65
CA ILE A 216 2.89 5.40 -14.24
C ILE A 216 1.70 6.19 -13.68
N THR A 217 1.47 7.41 -14.18
CA THR A 217 0.32 8.24 -13.80
C THR A 217 -0.98 7.63 -14.34
N ASP A 218 -0.98 7.22 -15.62
CA ASP A 218 -2.11 6.56 -16.27
C ASP A 218 -2.46 5.24 -15.55
N PHE A 219 -1.46 4.42 -15.19
CA PHE A 219 -1.66 3.23 -14.36
C PHE A 219 -2.40 3.57 -13.05
N ILE A 220 -1.90 4.56 -12.31
CA ILE A 220 -2.48 4.95 -11.00
C ILE A 220 -3.92 5.44 -11.15
N PHE A 221 -4.25 6.19 -12.20
CA PHE A 221 -5.62 6.63 -12.45
C PHE A 221 -6.54 5.47 -12.83
N LEU A 222 -6.09 4.57 -13.73
CA LEU A 222 -6.87 3.42 -14.16
C LEU A 222 -7.10 2.40 -13.03
N ALA A 223 -6.11 2.20 -12.16
CA ALA A 223 -6.21 1.31 -11.01
C ALA A 223 -7.27 1.79 -10.00
N GLN A 224 -7.57 3.09 -9.97
CA GLN A 224 -8.60 3.71 -9.12
C GLN A 224 -9.97 3.83 -9.80
N SER A 225 -10.16 3.25 -10.99
CA SER A 225 -11.47 3.23 -11.65
C SER A 225 -12.51 2.54 -10.75
N LEU A 226 -13.74 3.06 -10.74
CA LEU A 226 -14.86 2.42 -10.02
C LEU A 226 -15.29 1.10 -10.67
N LEU A 227 -15.05 0.96 -11.97
CA LEU A 227 -15.39 -0.21 -12.75
C LEU A 227 -14.16 -0.69 -13.51
N HIS A 228 -13.88 -1.99 -13.44
CA HIS A 228 -12.76 -2.62 -14.16
C HIS A 228 -13.30 -3.57 -15.22
N THR A 229 -13.40 -3.07 -16.44
CA THR A 229 -13.65 -3.91 -17.62
C THR A 229 -12.35 -4.54 -18.11
N GLY A 230 -12.44 -5.57 -18.95
CA GLY A 230 -11.27 -6.15 -19.62
C GLY A 230 -10.42 -5.11 -20.36
N LYS A 231 -11.05 -4.09 -20.96
CA LYS A 231 -10.37 -2.97 -21.60
C LYS A 231 -9.57 -2.13 -20.61
N ILE A 232 -10.16 -1.76 -19.46
CA ILE A 232 -9.49 -0.97 -18.42
C ILE A 232 -8.30 -1.74 -17.86
N MET A 233 -8.47 -3.03 -17.55
CA MET A 233 -7.37 -3.87 -17.05
C MET A 233 -6.24 -4.00 -18.08
N HIS A 234 -6.57 -4.19 -19.36
CA HIS A 234 -5.58 -4.23 -20.42
C HIS A 234 -4.80 -2.91 -20.53
N THR A 235 -5.49 -1.76 -20.62
CA THR A 235 -4.84 -0.44 -20.70
C THR A 235 -4.00 -0.15 -19.46
N MET A 236 -4.46 -0.53 -18.27
CA MET A 236 -3.71 -0.39 -17.02
C MET A 236 -2.39 -1.18 -17.08
N ASN A 237 -2.42 -2.44 -17.50
CA ASN A 237 -1.21 -3.25 -17.64
C ASN A 237 -0.26 -2.73 -18.72
N GLU A 238 -0.78 -2.26 -19.86
CA GLU A 238 0.04 -1.64 -20.89
C GLU A 238 0.73 -0.37 -20.38
N ALA A 239 0.03 0.45 -19.58
CA ALA A 239 0.63 1.61 -18.93
C ALA A 239 1.77 1.19 -17.98
N LEU A 240 1.59 0.13 -17.20
CA LEU A 240 2.67 -0.39 -16.34
C LEU A 240 3.86 -0.90 -17.16
N ARG A 241 3.63 -1.64 -18.25
CA ARG A 241 4.69 -2.11 -19.17
C ARG A 241 5.44 -0.96 -19.81
N GLN A 242 4.72 0.07 -20.27
CA GLN A 242 5.29 1.27 -20.85
C GLN A 242 6.17 2.02 -19.84
N PHE A 243 5.74 2.12 -18.57
CA PHE A 243 6.59 2.65 -17.51
C PHE A 243 7.90 1.86 -17.40
N TYR A 244 7.83 0.52 -17.33
CA TYR A 244 9.04 -0.31 -17.23
C TYR A 244 9.97 -0.22 -18.45
N HIS A 245 9.42 0.02 -19.63
CA HIS A 245 10.20 0.25 -20.84
C HIS A 245 10.99 1.56 -20.75
N TYR A 246 10.33 2.66 -20.34
CA TYR A 246 10.93 3.99 -20.37
C TYR A 246 11.62 4.43 -19.07
N LYS A 247 11.38 3.79 -17.92
CA LYS A 247 11.91 4.23 -16.59
C LYS A 247 13.43 4.42 -16.54
N GLY A 248 14.19 3.79 -17.44
CA GLY A 248 15.64 3.98 -17.55
C GLY A 248 16.02 5.43 -17.82
N SER A 249 15.19 6.17 -18.55
CA SER A 249 15.37 7.61 -18.81
C SER A 249 15.26 8.48 -17.55
N ILE A 250 14.40 8.10 -16.59
CA ILE A 250 14.31 8.79 -15.28
C ILE A 250 15.63 8.64 -14.53
N PHE A 251 16.25 7.46 -14.60
CA PHE A 251 17.54 7.20 -13.99
C PHE A 251 18.66 7.99 -14.68
N GLN A 252 18.71 7.96 -16.02
CA GLN A 252 19.70 8.70 -16.82
C GLN A 252 19.62 10.22 -16.61
N ALA A 253 18.42 10.76 -16.43
CA ALA A 253 18.18 12.17 -16.14
C ALA A 253 18.45 12.55 -14.67
N GLY A 254 18.88 11.61 -13.83
CA GLY A 254 19.23 11.87 -12.43
C GLY A 254 18.03 12.05 -11.49
N GLY A 255 16.85 11.58 -11.89
CA GLY A 255 15.61 11.70 -11.12
C GLY A 255 15.60 10.86 -9.85
N GLN A 256 16.20 9.66 -9.88
CA GLN A 256 16.17 8.72 -8.76
C GLN A 256 17.38 8.95 -7.82
N ARG A 257 17.11 9.52 -6.64
CA ARG A 257 18.11 9.87 -5.64
C ARG A 257 17.79 9.32 -4.24
N GLY A 258 18.84 9.00 -3.49
CA GLY A 258 18.74 8.55 -2.10
C GLY A 258 18.61 9.72 -1.11
N ALA A 259 18.45 9.40 0.17
CA ALA A 259 18.34 10.40 1.24
C ALA A 259 19.55 11.35 1.32
N LYS A 260 20.74 10.88 0.92
CA LYS A 260 21.98 11.67 0.85
C LYS A 260 22.16 12.40 -0.50
N LYS A 261 21.08 12.54 -1.30
CA LYS A 261 21.07 13.13 -2.65
C LYS A 261 21.98 12.45 -3.68
N ASN A 262 22.54 11.29 -3.36
CA ASN A 262 23.32 10.47 -4.27
C ASN A 262 22.40 9.78 -5.29
N LEU A 263 22.88 9.64 -6.52
CA LEU A 263 22.18 8.93 -7.58
C LEU A 263 22.07 7.44 -7.20
N LEU A 264 20.85 6.88 -7.25
CA LEU A 264 20.63 5.45 -7.02
C LEU A 264 20.47 4.74 -8.36
N LYS A 265 21.22 3.66 -8.56
CA LYS A 265 21.18 2.84 -9.79
C LYS A 265 20.08 1.77 -9.79
N HIS A 266 19.01 1.99 -9.02
CA HIS A 266 17.98 0.98 -8.78
C HIS A 266 16.60 1.58 -8.44
N PHE A 267 15.56 0.82 -8.73
CA PHE A 267 14.18 1.07 -8.31
C PHE A 267 13.78 0.03 -7.26
N GLU A 268 14.50 0.00 -6.13
CA GLU A 268 14.16 -0.88 -5.00
C GLU A 268 12.97 -0.31 -4.21
N ILE A 269 11.84 -0.11 -4.89
CA ILE A 269 10.63 0.53 -4.35
C ILE A 269 9.57 -0.55 -4.19
N PRO A 270 9.25 -1.03 -2.97
CA PRO A 270 8.31 -2.12 -2.76
C PRO A 270 6.93 -1.83 -3.39
N LYS A 271 6.44 -0.59 -3.28
CA LYS A 271 5.15 -0.18 -3.83
C LYS A 271 5.07 -0.30 -5.35
N LEU A 272 6.21 -0.21 -6.04
CA LEU A 272 6.29 -0.42 -7.48
C LEU A 272 6.14 -1.90 -7.83
N GLU A 273 6.74 -2.80 -7.03
CA GLU A 273 6.54 -4.25 -7.20
C GLU A 273 5.09 -4.66 -7.01
N LEU A 274 4.42 -4.11 -6.00
CA LEU A 274 3.02 -4.41 -5.70
C LEU A 274 2.05 -4.03 -6.81
N MET A 275 2.45 -3.15 -7.74
CA MET A 275 1.63 -2.77 -8.88
C MET A 275 1.38 -3.94 -9.85
N HIS A 276 2.29 -4.92 -9.91
CA HIS A 276 2.10 -6.12 -10.73
C HIS A 276 0.91 -6.98 -10.28
N HIS A 277 0.54 -6.90 -9.01
CA HIS A 277 -0.51 -7.75 -8.42
C HIS A 277 -1.90 -7.09 -8.43
N VAL A 278 -2.00 -5.86 -8.95
CA VAL A 278 -3.26 -5.09 -8.93
C VAL A 278 -4.32 -5.74 -9.81
N GLU A 279 -3.99 -6.16 -11.04
CA GLU A 279 -4.96 -6.85 -11.90
C GLU A 279 -5.44 -8.16 -11.27
N TRP A 280 -4.52 -8.94 -10.70
CA TRP A 280 -4.86 -10.20 -10.05
C TRP A 280 -5.79 -9.98 -8.85
N SER A 281 -5.49 -8.99 -8.01
CA SER A 281 -6.37 -8.60 -6.90
C SER A 281 -7.75 -8.13 -7.39
N ILE A 282 -7.81 -7.35 -8.47
CA ILE A 282 -9.09 -6.90 -9.06
C ILE A 282 -9.96 -8.07 -9.51
N LYS A 283 -9.35 -9.06 -10.17
CA LYS A 283 -10.09 -10.25 -10.64
C LYS A 283 -10.65 -11.08 -9.50
N LEU A 284 -9.96 -11.15 -8.37
CA LEU A 284 -10.38 -11.93 -7.22
C LEU A 284 -11.36 -11.18 -6.30
N LEU A 285 -11.09 -9.91 -6.05
CA LEU A 285 -11.70 -9.16 -4.95
C LEU A 285 -12.43 -7.90 -5.39
N GLY A 286 -12.44 -7.56 -6.68
CA GLY A 286 -13.09 -6.35 -7.20
C GLY A 286 -12.24 -5.08 -7.11
N ALA A 287 -12.88 -3.93 -7.32
CA ALA A 287 -12.17 -2.67 -7.52
C ALA A 287 -11.38 -2.23 -6.26
N PRO A 288 -10.14 -1.73 -6.37
CA PRO A 288 -9.32 -1.39 -5.20
C PRO A 288 -9.89 -0.25 -4.35
N PHE A 289 -10.75 0.59 -4.93
CA PHE A 289 -11.43 1.67 -4.22
C PHE A 289 -12.22 1.18 -3.00
N GLN A 290 -12.77 -0.03 -3.02
CA GLN A 290 -13.53 -0.56 -1.87
C GLN A 290 -12.62 -0.98 -0.69
N TRP A 291 -11.32 -1.10 -0.93
CA TRP A 291 -10.32 -1.60 0.02
C TRP A 291 -9.30 -0.54 0.47
N THR A 292 -9.60 0.75 0.24
CA THR A 292 -8.66 1.82 0.62
C THR A 292 -8.74 2.19 2.11
N SER A 293 -7.59 2.54 2.69
CA SER A 293 -7.54 3.10 4.03
C SER A 293 -8.03 4.53 4.14
N ASP A 294 -8.44 5.19 3.05
CA ASP A 294 -9.01 6.55 3.12
C ASP A 294 -10.22 6.60 4.09
N ILE A 295 -11.05 5.55 4.06
CA ILE A 295 -12.23 5.46 4.94
C ILE A 295 -11.78 5.36 6.40
N THR A 296 -10.82 4.48 6.69
CA THR A 296 -10.34 4.27 8.06
C THR A 296 -9.55 5.46 8.58
N GLU A 297 -8.77 6.16 7.74
CA GLU A 297 -8.07 7.39 8.13
C GLU A 297 -9.06 8.54 8.39
N ARG A 298 -10.15 8.63 7.62
CA ARG A 298 -11.23 9.57 7.91
C ARG A 298 -11.89 9.26 9.25
N CYS A 299 -12.18 8.00 9.55
CA CYS A 299 -12.68 7.59 10.86
C CYS A 299 -11.66 7.85 11.98
N HIS A 300 -10.36 7.71 11.73
CA HIS A 300 -9.32 7.99 12.74
C HIS A 300 -9.36 9.45 13.22
N ILE A 301 -9.85 10.40 12.41
CA ILE A 301 -10.09 11.78 12.86
C ILE A 301 -11.10 11.80 14.01
N THR A 302 -12.27 11.19 13.81
CA THR A 302 -13.37 11.23 14.77
C THR A 302 -13.19 10.24 15.93
N LEU A 303 -12.62 9.07 15.67
CA LEU A 303 -12.49 7.98 16.64
C LEU A 303 -11.22 8.05 17.50
N VAL A 304 -10.18 8.77 17.05
CA VAL A 304 -8.90 8.83 17.77
C VAL A 304 -8.45 10.26 17.98
N LYS A 305 -8.30 11.06 16.92
CA LYS A 305 -7.74 12.42 17.04
C LYS A 305 -8.63 13.35 17.86
N THR A 306 -9.95 13.33 17.63
CA THR A 306 -10.90 14.15 18.38
C THR A 306 -10.94 13.78 19.87
N PRO A 307 -11.14 12.49 20.27
CA PRO A 307 -11.07 12.08 21.66
C PRO A 307 -9.73 12.40 22.31
N TYR A 308 -8.62 12.18 21.58
CA TYR A 308 -7.29 12.48 22.08
C TYR A 308 -7.09 13.98 22.36
N ARG A 309 -7.55 14.86 21.47
CA ARG A 309 -7.51 16.32 21.68
C ARG A 309 -8.37 16.78 22.85
N GLY A 310 -9.46 16.06 23.14
CA GLY A 310 -10.32 16.30 24.29
C GLY A 310 -9.82 15.64 25.59
N SER A 311 -8.76 14.82 25.52
CA SER A 311 -8.17 14.16 26.69
C SER A 311 -7.18 15.08 27.40
N ASN A 312 -6.80 14.72 28.63
CA ASN A 312 -5.70 15.40 29.33
C ASN A 312 -4.29 14.96 28.86
N HIS A 313 -4.21 14.16 27.79
CA HIS A 313 -2.99 13.57 27.23
C HIS A 313 -2.17 12.66 28.15
N ARG A 314 -2.71 12.23 29.31
CA ARG A 314 -2.09 11.25 30.23
C ARG A 314 -2.94 9.99 30.28
N ASP A 315 -2.35 8.82 30.03
CA ASP A 315 -3.06 7.54 29.96
C ASP A 315 -4.35 7.63 29.11
N PHE A 316 -4.23 8.28 27.96
CA PHE A 316 -5.36 8.76 27.17
C PHE A 316 -6.20 7.62 26.58
N HIS A 317 -5.67 6.40 26.46
CA HIS A 317 -6.40 5.26 25.88
C HIS A 317 -7.76 5.04 26.56
N GLY A 318 -7.80 4.99 27.90
CA GLY A 318 -9.05 4.80 28.64
C GLY A 318 -9.97 6.04 28.62
N GLN A 319 -9.44 7.23 28.31
CA GLN A 319 -10.24 8.43 28.11
C GLN A 319 -10.88 8.43 26.71
N CYS A 320 -10.13 8.01 25.69
CA CYS A 320 -10.65 7.85 24.34
C CYS A 320 -11.77 6.82 24.29
N CYS A 321 -11.60 5.64 24.92
CA CYS A 321 -12.67 4.64 24.99
C CYS A 321 -13.93 5.20 25.67
N ARG A 322 -13.77 5.86 26.84
CA ARG A 322 -14.90 6.49 27.55
C ARG A 322 -15.59 7.59 26.76
N PHE A 323 -14.85 8.33 25.93
CA PHE A 323 -15.43 9.33 25.02
C PHE A 323 -16.33 8.64 23.98
N LEU A 324 -15.85 7.54 23.37
CA LEU A 324 -16.62 6.79 22.38
C LEU A 324 -17.86 6.14 23.00
N ASP A 325 -17.74 5.52 24.18
CA ASP A 325 -18.86 4.92 24.92
C ASP A 325 -19.99 5.93 25.20
N ARG A 326 -19.65 7.22 25.35
CA ARG A 326 -20.62 8.30 25.57
C ARG A 326 -21.24 8.83 24.28
N GLN A 327 -20.59 8.62 23.13
CA GLN A 327 -21.12 9.02 21.83
C GLN A 327 -22.06 7.96 21.24
N GLU A 328 -21.87 6.69 21.59
CA GLU A 328 -22.69 5.56 21.10
C GLU A 328 -23.99 5.36 21.90
N LYS A 329 -24.12 5.98 23.08
CA LYS A 329 -25.34 5.97 23.91
C LYS A 329 -26.26 7.15 23.58
#